data_AF-A0A0G4IT50-F1
#
_entry.id   AF-A0A0G4IT50-F1
#
_cell.length_a   1.000
_cell.length_b   1.000
_cell.length_c   1.000
_cell.angle_alpha   90.00
_cell.angle_beta   90.00
_cell.angle_gamma   90.00
#
_symmetry.space_group_name_H-M   'P 1'
#
loop_
_entity.id
_entity.type
_entity.pdbx_description
1 polymer ?
#
loop_
_entity_poly.entity_id
_entity_poly.type
_entity_poly.pdbx_seq_one_letter_code
_entity_poly.pdbx_strand_id
1 'polypeptide(L)'
;MAGAVARLQARVASSSLPKPIRDFCAHPAGLFTIHFWAPAWKWGLVAAGIADLQRPIETVSVPQTGALAVTGVIWSRYATQIIPVNYNLLSVNVFVGLTGIYQLYRVYRHKA
;
A
#
# COMPACT_ATOMS: atom_id res chain seq x y z
N MET A 1 20.66 -12.52 22.65
CA MET A 1 21.33 -11.68 21.64
C MET A 1 20.32 -10.72 21.04
N ALA A 2 20.54 -9.40 21.09
CA ALA A 2 19.70 -8.45 20.36
C ALA A 2 19.88 -8.65 18.84
N GLY A 3 18.77 -8.77 18.10
CA GLY A 3 18.74 -8.98 16.65
C GLY A 3 19.26 -7.77 15.86
N ALA A 4 19.52 -7.95 14.56
CA ALA A 4 20.09 -6.92 13.69
C ALA A 4 19.28 -5.60 13.70
N VAL A 5 17.94 -5.71 13.68
CA VAL A 5 17.03 -4.55 13.74
C VAL A 5 17.17 -3.76 15.04
N ALA A 6 17.26 -4.43 16.19
CA ALA A 6 17.43 -3.78 17.49
C ALA A 6 18.77 -3.04 17.59
N ARG A 7 19.83 -3.59 16.98
CA ARG A 7 21.14 -2.93 16.92
C ARG A 7 21.12 -1.70 16.02
N LEU A 8 20.41 -1.75 14.90
CA LEU A 8 20.25 -0.60 13.99
C LEU A 8 19.41 0.51 14.64
N GLN A 9 18.32 0.16 15.33
CA GLN A 9 17.51 1.12 16.07
C GLN A 9 18.32 1.81 17.17
N ALA A 10 19.14 1.06 17.93
CA ALA A 10 20.03 1.64 18.94
C ALA A 10 21.06 2.61 18.34
N ARG A 11 21.63 2.27 17.16
CA ARG A 11 22.56 3.15 16.44
C ARG A 11 21.89 4.42 15.91
N VAL A 12 20.65 4.32 15.43
CA VAL A 12 19.88 5.49 15.00
C VAL A 12 19.51 6.37 16.20
N ALA A 13 19.16 5.78 17.34
CA ALA A 13 18.90 6.52 18.57
C ALA A 13 20.13 7.30 19.08
N SER A 14 21.34 6.73 18.93
CA SER A 14 22.61 7.36 19.33
C SER A 14 23.24 8.27 18.27
N SER A 15 22.64 8.38 17.09
CA SER A 15 23.17 9.18 15.98
C SER A 15 22.78 10.66 16.08
N SER A 16 23.59 11.55 15.51
CA SER A 16 23.32 12.99 15.42
C SER A 16 22.33 13.35 14.29
N LEU A 17 21.41 12.45 13.96
CA LEU A 17 20.43 12.67 12.90
C LEU A 17 19.45 13.79 13.27
N PRO A 18 18.97 14.56 12.28
CA PRO A 18 17.88 15.50 12.47
C PRO A 18 16.68 14.82 13.14
N LYS A 19 16.07 15.53 14.11
CA LYS A 19 14.90 15.07 14.87
C LYS A 19 13.81 14.36 14.04
N PRO A 20 13.35 14.87 12.87
CA PRO A 20 12.31 14.18 12.10
C PRO A 20 12.73 12.81 11.57
N ILE A 21 14.00 12.64 11.17
CA ILE A 21 14.52 11.37 10.65
C ILE A 21 14.62 10.35 11.78
N ARG A 22 15.07 10.79 12.95
CA ARG A 22 15.14 9.93 14.15
C ARG A 22 13.76 9.49 14.60
N ASP A 23 12.80 10.43 14.66
CA ASP A 23 11.43 10.16 15.07
C ASP A 23 10.72 9.21 14.07
N PHE A 24 10.96 9.36 12.77
CA PHE A 24 10.47 8.43 11.74
C PHE A 24 11.06 7.02 11.87
N CYS A 25 12.38 6.90 12.10
CA CYS A 25 13.04 5.61 12.28
C CYS A 25 12.65 4.89 13.58
N ALA A 26 12.38 5.66 14.65
CA ALA A 26 11.97 5.13 15.95
C ALA A 26 10.46 4.81 16.02
N HIS A 27 9.66 5.26 15.05
CA HIS A 27 8.21 5.05 15.03
C HIS A 27 7.85 3.55 14.98
N PRO A 28 6.80 3.07 15.68
CA PRO A 28 6.34 1.68 15.66
C PRO A 28 5.90 1.15 14.29
N ALA A 29 5.63 2.06 13.34
CA ALA A 29 5.41 1.78 11.92
C ALA A 29 6.48 2.42 11.01
N GLY A 30 7.67 2.69 11.56
CA GLY A 30 8.78 3.34 10.89
C GLY A 30 9.60 2.41 9.99
N LEU A 31 10.66 2.96 9.39
CA LEU A 31 11.51 2.31 8.37
C LEU A 31 12.04 0.92 8.77
N PHE A 32 12.22 0.64 10.05
CA PHE A 32 12.74 -0.66 10.52
C PHE A 32 11.68 -1.73 10.77
N THR A 33 10.42 -1.47 10.38
CA THR A 33 9.29 -2.35 10.71
C THR A 33 8.62 -2.90 9.45
N ILE A 34 8.02 -4.09 9.59
CA ILE A 34 7.25 -4.70 8.50
C ILE A 34 6.05 -3.83 8.08
N HIS A 35 5.50 -3.05 9.02
CA HIS A 35 4.40 -2.12 8.79
C HIS A 35 4.77 -1.01 7.80
N PHE A 36 6.04 -0.69 7.62
CA PHE A 36 6.50 0.24 6.59
C PHE A 36 6.70 -0.47 5.23
N TRP A 37 7.49 -1.55 5.23
CA TRP A 37 7.92 -2.20 3.99
C TRP A 37 6.81 -2.98 3.28
N ALA A 38 5.90 -3.62 4.01
CA ALA A 38 4.82 -4.38 3.38
C ALA A 38 3.90 -3.47 2.54
N PRO A 39 3.41 -2.32 3.05
CA PRO A 39 2.71 -1.35 2.21
C PRO A 39 3.59 -0.75 1.12
N ALA A 40 4.88 -0.47 1.39
CA ALA A 40 5.79 0.07 0.39
C ALA A 40 5.88 -0.80 -0.86
N TRP A 41 6.01 -2.13 -0.70
CA TRP A 41 6.01 -3.06 -1.83
C TRP A 41 4.65 -3.20 -2.52
N LYS A 42 3.55 -3.07 -1.77
CA LYS A 42 2.19 -3.09 -2.35
C LYS A 42 1.93 -1.96 -3.34
N TRP A 43 2.69 -0.86 -3.30
CA TRP A 43 2.58 0.19 -4.31
C TRP A 43 2.91 -0.29 -5.73
N GLY A 44 3.66 -1.38 -5.88
CA GLY A 44 3.84 -2.04 -7.18
C GLY A 44 2.50 -2.50 -7.80
N LEU A 45 1.54 -2.94 -6.98
CA LEU A 45 0.20 -3.30 -7.45
C LEU A 45 -0.58 -2.09 -7.94
N VAL A 46 -0.43 -0.95 -7.27
CA VAL A 46 -1.06 0.32 -7.70
C VAL A 46 -0.45 0.76 -9.03
N ALA A 47 0.87 0.73 -9.16
CA ALA A 47 1.55 1.09 -10.40
C ALA A 47 1.13 0.17 -11.56
N ALA A 48 1.04 -1.15 -11.31
CA ALA A 48 0.53 -2.10 -12.30
C ALA A 48 -0.93 -1.82 -12.67
N GLY A 49 -1.80 -1.49 -11.69
CA GLY A 49 -3.19 -1.13 -11.93
C GLY A 49 -3.34 0.14 -12.77
N ILE A 50 -2.51 1.15 -12.55
CA ILE A 50 -2.47 2.37 -13.36
C ILE A 50 -2.00 2.06 -14.79
N ALA A 51 -0.95 1.25 -14.95
CA ALA A 51 -0.47 0.84 -16.27
C ALA A 51 -1.52 0.02 -17.04
N ASP A 52 -2.31 -0.80 -16.33
CA ASP A 52 -3.39 -1.62 -16.93
C ASP A 52 -4.53 -0.75 -17.50
N LEU A 53 -4.66 0.52 -17.09
CA LEU A 53 -5.63 1.46 -17.65
C LEU A 53 -5.36 1.79 -19.13
N GLN A 54 -4.15 1.55 -19.64
CA GLN A 54 -3.83 1.73 -21.05
C GLN A 54 -4.13 0.48 -21.89
N ARG A 55 -4.42 -0.67 -21.25
CA ARG A 55 -4.65 -1.91 -21.98
C ARG A 55 -5.99 -1.90 -22.74
N PRO A 56 -6.07 -2.61 -23.88
CA PRO A 56 -7.31 -2.80 -24.61
C PRO A 56 -8.36 -3.50 -23.74
N ILE A 57 -9.60 -3.02 -23.79
CA ILE A 57 -10.68 -3.46 -22.90
C ILE A 57 -11.01 -4.94 -23.09
N GLU A 58 -10.86 -5.47 -24.31
CA GLU A 58 -11.08 -6.89 -24.61
C GLU A 58 -10.13 -7.83 -23.88
N THR A 59 -8.96 -7.34 -23.46
CA THR A 59 -7.95 -8.12 -22.72
C THR A 59 -8.14 -8.05 -21.20
N VAL A 60 -9.09 -7.25 -20.72
CA VAL A 60 -9.31 -7.01 -19.29
C VAL A 60 -10.21 -8.09 -18.70
N SER A 61 -9.68 -8.82 -17.71
CA SER A 61 -10.46 -9.79 -16.94
C SER A 61 -11.35 -9.09 -15.92
N VAL A 62 -12.67 -9.10 -16.17
CA VAL A 62 -13.69 -8.56 -15.26
C VAL A 62 -13.67 -9.22 -13.88
N PRO A 63 -13.65 -10.56 -13.71
CA PRO A 63 -13.66 -11.16 -12.38
C PRO A 63 -12.39 -10.82 -11.58
N GLN A 64 -11.23 -10.73 -12.24
CA GLN A 64 -9.98 -10.36 -11.58
C GLN A 64 -9.97 -8.89 -11.16
N THR A 65 -10.36 -7.99 -12.07
CA THR A 65 -10.44 -6.56 -11.78
C THR A 65 -11.50 -6.26 -10.71
N GLY A 66 -12.62 -6.98 -10.76
CA GLY A 66 -13.68 -6.99 -9.74
C GLY A 66 -13.16 -7.41 -8.37
N ALA A 67 -12.44 -8.53 -8.30
CA ALA A 67 -11.85 -9.00 -7.05
C ALA A 67 -10.86 -7.97 -6.48
N LEU A 68 -9.99 -7.38 -7.30
CA LEU A 68 -9.05 -6.34 -6.88
C LEU A 68 -9.77 -5.08 -6.36
N ALA A 69 -10.83 -4.64 -7.05
CA ALA A 69 -11.65 -3.51 -6.63
C ALA A 69 -12.30 -3.75 -5.25
N VAL A 70 -12.97 -4.89 -5.09
CA VAL A 70 -13.67 -5.26 -3.85
C VAL A 70 -12.70 -5.43 -2.70
N THR A 71 -11.61 -6.16 -2.92
CA THR A 71 -10.58 -6.36 -1.89
C THR A 71 -9.94 -5.04 -1.48
N GLY A 72 -9.66 -4.13 -2.42
CA GLY A 72 -9.16 -2.79 -2.12
C GLY A 72 -10.07 -2.01 -1.16
N VAL A 73 -11.38 -2.05 -1.36
CA VAL A 73 -12.36 -1.39 -0.47
C VAL A 73 -12.39 -2.05 0.92
N ILE A 74 -12.48 -3.38 0.98
CA ILE A 74 -12.52 -4.13 2.25
C ILE A 74 -11.25 -3.86 3.08
N TRP A 75 -10.08 -3.96 2.46
CA TRP A 75 -8.81 -3.75 3.16
C TRP A 75 -8.57 -2.29 3.53
N SER A 76 -9.17 -1.33 2.82
CA SER A 76 -9.16 0.07 3.24
C SER A 76 -9.83 0.26 4.60
N ARG A 77 -10.99 -0.39 4.84
CA ARG A 77 -11.64 -0.39 6.16
C ARG A 77 -10.72 -0.97 7.22
N TYR A 78 -10.16 -2.16 6.98
CA TYR A 78 -9.29 -2.84 7.96
C TYR A 78 -8.01 -2.07 8.28
N ALA A 79 -7.43 -1.34 7.32
CA ALA A 79 -6.22 -0.54 7.55
C ALA A 79 -6.42 0.55 8.62
N THR A 80 -7.65 1.06 8.78
CA THR A 80 -7.99 2.05 9.82
C THR A 80 -8.20 1.43 11.20
N GLN A 81 -8.40 0.11 11.29
CA GLN A 81 -8.65 -0.59 12.56
C GLN A 81 -7.36 -1.11 13.21
N ILE A 82 -6.23 -1.04 12.50
CA ILE A 82 -4.91 -1.38 13.06
C ILE A 82 -4.45 -0.24 13.96
N ILE A 83 -3.92 -0.56 15.14
CA ILE A 83 -3.42 0.43 16.11
C ILE A 83 -1.89 0.29 16.24
N PRO A 84 -1.11 1.38 16.02
CA PRO A 84 -1.54 2.67 15.48
C PRO A 84 -1.93 2.59 13.99
N VAL A 85 -2.78 3.52 13.55
CA VAL A 85 -3.32 3.54 12.18
C VAL A 85 -2.20 3.64 11.14
N ASN A 86 -2.20 2.70 10.19
CA ASN A 86 -1.23 2.69 9.10
C ASN A 86 -1.81 3.35 7.84
N TYR A 87 -1.59 4.65 7.70
CA TYR A 87 -2.08 5.43 6.56
C TYR A 87 -1.50 5.01 5.21
N ASN A 88 -0.29 4.43 5.19
CA ASN A 88 0.30 3.92 3.95
C ASN A 88 -0.45 2.66 3.47
N LEU A 89 -0.75 1.75 4.40
CA LEU A 89 -1.59 0.58 4.12
C LEU A 89 -3.01 0.98 3.70
N LEU A 90 -3.59 2.02 4.30
CA LEU A 90 -4.88 2.56 3.86
C LEU A 90 -4.79 3.05 2.41
N SER A 91 -3.81 3.92 2.13
CA SER A 91 -3.64 4.55 0.82
C SER A 91 -3.51 3.52 -0.28
N VAL A 92 -2.64 2.51 -0.11
CA VAL A 92 -2.40 1.51 -1.16
C VAL A 92 -3.67 0.71 -1.51
N ASN A 93 -4.49 0.35 -0.51
CA ASN A 93 -5.73 -0.39 -0.75
C ASN A 93 -6.81 0.48 -1.39
N VAL A 94 -6.87 1.77 -1.03
CA VAL A 94 -7.77 2.74 -1.66
C VAL A 94 -7.41 2.88 -3.15
N PHE A 95 -6.12 3.06 -3.48
CA PHE A 95 -5.70 3.19 -4.87
C PHE A 95 -5.93 1.92 -5.71
N VAL A 96 -5.67 0.73 -5.15
CA VAL A 96 -6.02 -0.54 -5.82
C VAL A 96 -7.54 -0.62 -6.07
N GLY A 97 -8.35 -0.24 -5.07
CA GLY A 97 -9.80 -0.19 -5.20
C GLY A 97 -10.25 0.75 -6.32
N LEU A 98 -9.75 1.99 -6.31
CA LEU A 98 -10.12 3.04 -7.27
C LEU A 98 -9.71 2.70 -8.70
N THR A 99 -8.47 2.23 -8.91
CA THR A 99 -8.00 1.82 -10.24
C THR A 99 -8.83 0.66 -10.79
N GLY A 100 -9.17 -0.33 -9.95
CA GLY A 100 -10.06 -1.43 -10.32
C GLY A 100 -11.48 -0.97 -10.67
N ILE A 101 -12.08 -0.10 -9.86
CA ILE A 101 -13.42 0.46 -10.13
C ILE A 101 -13.42 1.23 -11.45
N TYR A 102 -12.41 2.06 -11.69
CA TYR A 102 -12.30 2.81 -12.94
C TYR A 102 -12.13 1.88 -14.16
N GLN A 103 -11.34 0.82 -14.03
CA GLN A 103 -11.17 -0.17 -15.09
C GLN A 103 -12.48 -0.93 -15.38
N LEU A 104 -13.26 -1.29 -14.34
CA LEU A 104 -14.60 -1.88 -14.51
C LEU A 104 -15.57 -0.90 -15.18
N TYR A 105 -15.51 0.38 -14.83
CA TYR A 105 -16.30 1.42 -15.50
C TYR A 105 -15.97 1.50 -17.00
N ARG A 106 -14.70 1.41 -17.39
CA ARG A 106 -14.30 1.34 -18.80
C ARG A 106 -14.89 0.12 -19.51
N VAL A 107 -14.88 -1.04 -18.87
CA VAL A 107 -15.49 -2.26 -19.43
C VAL A 107 -17.00 -2.10 -19.59
N TYR A 108 -17.68 -1.56 -18.58
CA TYR A 108 -19.13 -1.32 -18.65
C TYR A 108 -19.49 -0.40 -19.81
N ARG A 109 -18.79 0.74 -19.97
CA ARG A 109 -19.02 1.70 -21.06
C ARG A 109 -18.71 1.15 -22.46
N HIS A 110 -17.91 0.09 -22.57
CA HIS A 110 -17.60 -0.55 -23.84
C HIS A 110 -18.63 -1.62 -24.23
N LYS A 111 -19.32 -2.20 -23.25
CA LYS A 111 -20.36 -3.22 -23.46
C LYS A 111 -21.78 -2.63 -23.60
N ALA A 112 -22.00 -1.43 -23.07
CA ALA A 112 -23.23 -0.65 -23.22
C ALA A 112 -23.25 0.06 -24.57
#